data_AF-A0A8T0GTK0-F1
#
_entry.id   AF-A0A8T0GTK0-F1
#
_cell.length_a   1.000
_cell.length_b   1.000
_cell.length_c   1.000
_cell.angle_alpha   90.00
_cell.angle_beta   90.00
_cell.angle_gamma   90.00
#
_symmetry.space_group_name_H-M   'P 1'
#
loop_
_entity.id
_entity.type
_entity.pdbx_description
1 polymer ?
#
loop_
_entity_poly.entity_id
_entity_poly.type
_entity_poly.pdbx_seq_one_letter_code
_entity_poly.pdbx_strand_id
1 'polypeptide(L)'
;MAASGDVCQGARCSRLHSALFFKENRLCKDLTMFLLLTEALKPQDMEATPTSGFKSESCLKRSLESLLGGSECAVKWPRLSGCLSVGETTFDGEELVDGAGESKGKDSHLQDDSSENLTPSQESPEELKEDLTKEDSESTKEEAHSEQTQSIETRVEEVEDSQFDDSGEDLVRKGKEIFVQGFNWESHKQRWWVTLKEKVPELASWGFTSMWLPPICDSLAPQGYLPKDLYNLNSAYGSEAELKSLLRDMKKNGLKPMADIVINHRVGSTRGVGDLYNRYDGWSMPWDEYAVTSDSGGLGKPSTGIEVFKGIPNLDHSNEVVSNDLKHWLQWLLKDVGFECFRFDFAKGYSPRFVKAYIEASKPRLAVGEYWDTCKYTGPKYILDYDQDAHRQRTIDWIDGTGGLSCAFDFTTKAILQEACAKKEWYRLRDVQGRPSGLLGVWPSRAVTFIDNHDTGSTQAHWPFPRKCVAQGYAYILTHPGLPSVFYDHLYEWSSGLKQSILDLIKIRKTQEIHSRSHVTILEADKDGYSALIDNKLCVRLGSTEWTPADGPWDLALSGRGFTIYTKPKPLLSA
;
A
#
# COMPACT_ATOMS: atom_id res chain seq x y z
N MET A 1 56.82 -18.48 -47.62
CA MET A 1 57.48 -18.96 -46.39
C MET A 1 56.44 -18.84 -45.29
N ALA A 2 55.53 -19.82 -45.20
CA ALA A 2 55.62 -21.03 -44.37
C ALA A 2 55.22 -20.73 -42.92
N ALA A 3 54.22 -21.36 -42.29
CA ALA A 3 53.34 -22.48 -42.65
C ALA A 3 52.09 -22.41 -41.74
N SER A 4 50.87 -22.56 -42.28
CA SER A 4 49.99 -23.77 -42.23
C SER A 4 49.26 -23.98 -40.90
N GLY A 5 47.94 -24.21 -40.81
CA GLY A 5 46.88 -24.40 -41.81
C GLY A 5 45.50 -24.55 -41.12
N ASP A 6 44.44 -24.40 -41.93
CA ASP A 6 43.21 -25.22 -42.04
C ASP A 6 42.68 -26.00 -40.81
N VAL A 7 41.37 -26.15 -40.51
CA VAL A 7 40.09 -25.85 -41.18
C VAL A 7 38.96 -26.00 -40.13
N CYS A 8 37.82 -25.35 -40.41
CA CYS A 8 36.52 -25.31 -39.73
C CYS A 8 35.92 -26.63 -39.18
N GLN A 9 35.24 -26.59 -38.02
CA GLN A 9 33.76 -26.61 -37.88
C GLN A 9 33.29 -26.84 -36.41
N GLY A 10 32.41 -25.94 -35.93
CA GLY A 10 31.28 -26.25 -35.04
C GLY A 10 31.50 -26.35 -33.52
N ALA A 11 31.13 -25.30 -32.76
CA ALA A 11 30.28 -25.42 -31.56
C ALA A 11 29.90 -24.05 -30.95
N ARG A 12 28.63 -23.99 -30.56
CA ARG A 12 27.84 -22.97 -29.84
C ARG A 12 28.61 -22.05 -28.86
N CYS A 13 28.37 -20.75 -28.97
CA CYS A 13 28.48 -19.82 -27.84
C CYS A 13 27.15 -19.06 -27.69
N SER A 14 26.38 -19.48 -26.69
CA SER A 14 25.17 -18.81 -26.20
C SER A 14 25.56 -17.77 -25.16
N ARG A 15 25.27 -16.49 -25.41
CA ARG A 15 24.92 -15.44 -24.43
C ARG A 15 24.93 -14.08 -25.13
N LEU A 16 23.74 -13.53 -25.36
CA LEU A 16 23.39 -12.10 -25.42
C LEU A 16 22.09 -11.96 -26.21
N HIS A 17 20.97 -12.13 -25.53
CA HIS A 17 19.68 -11.56 -25.94
C HIS A 17 18.85 -11.38 -24.68
N SER A 18 18.94 -10.20 -24.07
CA SER A 18 17.94 -9.59 -23.18
C SER A 18 18.42 -8.17 -22.80
N ALA A 19 18.46 -7.26 -23.77
CA ALA A 19 18.77 -5.84 -23.51
C ALA A 19 17.98 -4.86 -24.39
N LEU A 20 16.94 -5.33 -25.07
CA LEU A 20 16.23 -4.54 -26.09
C LEU A 20 14.71 -4.61 -25.94
N PHE A 21 14.18 -4.52 -24.71
CA PHE A 21 12.74 -4.22 -24.50
C PHE A 21 12.45 -3.42 -23.22
N PHE A 22 13.48 -2.90 -22.53
CA PHE A 22 13.32 -2.06 -21.33
C PHE A 22 13.30 -0.55 -21.62
N LYS A 23 13.23 -0.14 -22.89
CA LYS A 23 13.37 1.28 -23.28
C LYS A 23 12.06 2.07 -23.32
N GLU A 24 10.90 1.41 -23.46
CA GLU A 24 9.64 2.13 -23.71
C GLU A 24 8.91 2.62 -22.45
N ASN A 25 9.19 2.07 -21.25
CA ASN A 25 8.59 2.56 -20.00
C ASN A 25 9.46 3.56 -19.21
N ARG A 26 10.70 3.85 -19.64
CA ARG A 26 11.51 4.94 -19.05
C ARG A 26 11.15 6.30 -19.63
N LEU A 27 10.89 6.38 -20.94
CA LEU A 27 10.53 7.63 -21.60
C LEU A 27 9.24 8.26 -21.04
N CYS A 28 8.27 7.45 -20.61
CA CYS A 28 7.02 7.97 -20.06
C CYS A 28 7.15 8.54 -18.65
N LYS A 29 8.17 8.13 -17.87
CA LYS A 29 8.46 8.70 -16.54
C LYS A 29 9.38 9.94 -16.64
N ASP A 30 10.30 9.93 -17.59
CA ASP A 30 11.22 11.05 -17.82
C ASP A 30 10.50 12.26 -18.47
N LEU A 31 9.48 12.05 -19.32
CA LEU A 31 8.69 13.14 -19.91
C LEU A 31 7.81 13.87 -18.88
N THR A 32 7.26 13.16 -17.89
CA THR A 32 6.43 13.76 -16.84
C THR A 32 7.26 14.64 -15.91
N MET A 33 8.51 14.23 -15.62
CA MET A 33 9.48 15.04 -14.88
C MET A 33 9.96 16.28 -15.64
N PHE A 34 10.10 16.19 -16.96
CA PHE A 34 10.52 17.32 -17.79
C PHE A 34 9.40 18.39 -17.91
N LEU A 35 8.13 17.98 -17.97
CA LEU A 35 6.98 18.88 -17.97
C LEU A 35 6.81 19.64 -16.65
N LEU A 36 7.10 19.01 -15.51
CA LEU A 36 7.06 19.64 -14.17
C LEU A 36 8.11 20.76 -14.01
N LEU A 37 9.27 20.64 -14.66
CA LEU A 37 10.32 21.66 -14.61
C LEU A 37 10.03 22.90 -15.49
N THR A 38 9.20 22.76 -16.53
CA THR A 38 8.86 23.88 -17.42
C THR A 38 7.66 24.73 -16.95
N GLU A 39 6.77 24.21 -16.11
CA GLU A 39 5.65 25.01 -15.58
C GLU A 39 6.02 25.86 -14.35
N ALA A 40 7.15 25.58 -13.69
CA ALA A 40 7.62 26.30 -12.51
C ALA A 40 8.35 27.64 -12.80
N LEU A 41 8.48 28.03 -14.07
CA LEU A 41 9.14 29.29 -14.47
C LEU A 41 8.16 30.21 -15.19
N LYS A 42 7.31 30.91 -14.43
CA LYS A 42 6.67 32.16 -14.87
C LYS A 42 7.05 33.27 -13.90
N PRO A 43 7.64 34.40 -14.37
CA PRO A 43 7.88 35.55 -13.50
C PRO A 43 6.56 36.29 -13.23
N GLN A 44 6.36 36.72 -11.98
CA GLN A 44 5.39 37.75 -11.61
C GLN A 44 6.02 39.15 -11.68
N ASP A 45 5.16 40.11 -12.02
CA ASP A 45 5.24 41.58 -11.88
C ASP A 45 5.92 42.43 -12.97
N MET A 46 5.10 43.09 -13.80
CA MET A 46 5.28 44.48 -14.25
C MET A 46 3.93 45.12 -14.66
N GLU A 47 3.63 46.31 -14.11
CA GLU A 47 2.44 47.12 -14.38
C GLU A 47 2.47 47.87 -15.73
N ALA A 48 1.25 48.15 -16.23
CA ALA A 48 0.78 49.28 -17.05
C ALA A 48 1.00 49.36 -18.60
N THR A 49 -0.12 49.11 -19.31
CA THR A 49 -0.75 49.82 -20.47
C THR A 49 -0.19 49.73 -21.91
N PRO A 50 -1.06 49.86 -22.96
CA PRO A 50 -1.04 49.00 -24.14
C PRO A 50 -0.59 49.69 -25.43
N THR A 51 -0.06 48.94 -26.41
CA THR A 51 -0.43 48.98 -27.86
C THR A 51 0.49 48.12 -28.75
N SER A 52 -0.14 47.51 -29.76
CA SER A 52 0.40 47.06 -31.06
C SER A 52 1.45 45.93 -31.16
N GLY A 53 1.07 44.84 -31.87
CA GLY A 53 1.76 44.42 -33.10
C GLY A 53 2.89 43.37 -33.02
N PHE A 54 2.55 42.12 -33.40
CA PHE A 54 3.37 41.17 -34.18
C PHE A 54 4.91 41.18 -34.06
N LYS A 55 5.47 40.08 -33.51
CA LYS A 55 6.52 39.18 -34.08
C LYS A 55 7.35 38.53 -32.97
N SER A 56 7.17 37.23 -32.71
CA SER A 56 8.29 36.35 -32.31
C SER A 56 7.93 34.88 -32.52
N GLU A 57 8.20 34.35 -33.72
CA GLU A 57 8.14 32.89 -33.99
C GLU A 57 9.45 32.37 -34.62
N SER A 58 10.52 33.17 -34.59
CA SER A 58 11.76 32.87 -35.32
C SER A 58 13.00 32.61 -34.44
N CYS A 59 12.90 32.59 -33.11
CA CYS A 59 14.04 32.31 -32.23
C CYS A 59 14.10 30.88 -31.64
N LEU A 60 13.01 30.11 -31.68
CA LEU A 60 13.00 28.73 -31.14
C LEU A 60 13.43 27.66 -32.14
N LYS A 61 13.41 27.96 -33.44
CA LYS A 61 13.77 26.98 -34.49
C LYS A 61 15.28 26.81 -34.69
N ARG A 62 16.12 27.73 -34.23
CA ARG A 62 17.58 27.66 -34.45
C ARG A 62 18.38 26.96 -33.35
N SER A 63 17.81 26.73 -32.17
CA SER A 63 18.50 25.98 -31.11
C SER A 63 18.30 24.46 -31.18
N LEU A 64 17.31 23.99 -31.95
CA LEU A 64 16.97 22.56 -32.07
C LEU A 64 17.71 21.82 -33.20
N GLU A 65 18.19 22.54 -34.23
CA GLU A 65 18.95 21.93 -35.34
C GLU A 65 20.46 21.78 -35.03
N SER A 66 20.94 22.31 -33.91
CA SER A 66 22.35 22.18 -33.45
C SER A 66 22.59 20.91 -32.60
N LEU A 67 21.53 20.30 -32.06
CA LEU A 67 21.64 19.18 -31.11
C LEU A 67 21.49 17.79 -31.74
N LEU A 68 21.16 17.70 -33.04
CA LEU A 68 20.93 16.43 -33.73
C LEU A 68 21.71 16.36 -35.04
N GLY A 69 23.03 16.19 -34.92
CA GLY A 69 23.90 15.80 -36.01
C GLY A 69 23.84 14.29 -36.28
N GLY A 70 23.10 13.91 -37.30
CA GLY A 70 23.46 12.86 -38.27
C GLY A 70 23.45 11.38 -37.83
N SER A 71 22.35 10.69 -38.10
CA SER A 71 22.37 9.40 -38.81
C SER A 71 20.95 9.06 -39.31
N GLU A 72 20.82 8.90 -40.62
CA GLU A 72 19.57 8.59 -41.32
C GLU A 72 19.04 7.20 -40.96
N CYS A 73 17.74 7.10 -40.68
CA CYS A 73 16.90 5.98 -41.14
C CYS A 73 15.43 6.39 -41.10
N ALA A 74 14.81 6.39 -42.28
CA ALA A 74 13.43 6.77 -42.51
C ALA A 74 12.46 5.71 -41.95
N VAL A 75 11.51 6.13 -41.11
CA VAL A 75 10.28 5.37 -40.85
C VAL A 75 9.09 6.33 -40.85
N LYS A 76 8.11 6.02 -41.72
CA LYS A 76 6.86 6.77 -41.94
C LYS A 76 5.99 6.80 -40.67
N TRP A 77 5.47 7.98 -40.31
CA TRP A 77 4.42 8.16 -39.31
C TRP A 77 3.03 8.27 -39.97
N PRO A 78 1.98 7.60 -39.46
CA PRO A 78 0.59 7.93 -39.81
C PRO A 78 0.12 9.18 -39.06
N ARG A 79 -0.70 9.98 -39.76
CA ARG A 79 -1.27 11.27 -39.33
C ARG A 79 -2.29 11.11 -38.19
N LEU A 80 -2.18 11.94 -37.16
CA LEU A 80 -3.27 12.28 -36.24
C LEU A 80 -3.74 13.71 -36.49
N SER A 81 -4.86 13.83 -37.17
CA SER A 81 -5.84 14.93 -37.07
C SER A 81 -7.06 14.31 -36.38
N GLY A 82 -7.73 14.85 -35.37
CA GLY A 82 -7.89 16.21 -34.87
C GLY A 82 -9.25 16.25 -34.16
N CYS A 83 -9.45 17.31 -33.38
CA CYS A 83 -10.71 17.82 -32.82
C CYS A 83 -11.25 17.27 -31.48
N LEU A 84 -11.09 18.15 -30.49
CA LEU A 84 -11.98 18.46 -29.38
C LEU A 84 -13.45 18.62 -29.83
N SER A 85 -14.39 18.15 -29.00
CA SER A 85 -15.61 18.90 -28.68
C SER A 85 -16.24 18.39 -27.39
N VAL A 86 -16.50 19.34 -26.50
CA VAL A 86 -17.28 19.26 -25.26
C VAL A 86 -18.75 19.01 -25.59
N GLY A 87 -19.46 18.22 -24.77
CA GLY A 87 -20.90 18.05 -24.87
C GLY A 87 -21.51 17.53 -23.57
N GLU A 88 -22.22 18.41 -22.87
CA GLU A 88 -23.19 18.09 -21.82
C GLU A 88 -24.34 17.25 -22.39
N THR A 89 -24.87 16.31 -21.60
CA THR A 89 -26.23 15.81 -21.81
C THR A 89 -26.94 15.56 -20.47
N THR A 90 -28.07 16.23 -20.36
CA THR A 90 -29.19 16.05 -19.44
C THR A 90 -29.83 14.65 -19.56
N PHE A 91 -30.44 14.17 -18.48
CA PHE A 91 -31.28 12.98 -18.46
C PHE A 91 -32.69 13.37 -18.01
N ASP A 92 -33.69 13.06 -18.84
CA ASP A 92 -35.11 12.99 -18.49
C ASP A 92 -35.66 11.64 -18.98
N GLY A 93 -36.43 10.98 -18.11
CA GLY A 93 -37.79 10.56 -18.43
C GLY A 93 -38.07 9.25 -19.18
N GLU A 94 -38.54 8.27 -18.40
CA GLU A 94 -39.78 7.47 -18.60
C GLU A 94 -39.80 6.14 -19.40
N GLU A 95 -40.33 5.17 -18.65
CA GLU A 95 -41.06 3.91 -18.90
C GLU A 95 -41.58 3.55 -20.31
N LEU A 96 -41.58 2.24 -20.62
CA LEU A 96 -42.80 1.41 -20.80
C LEU A 96 -42.47 -0.04 -21.22
N VAL A 97 -42.75 -0.99 -20.32
CA VAL A 97 -43.66 -2.16 -20.38
C VAL A 97 -43.78 -3.06 -21.65
N ASP A 98 -43.77 -4.38 -21.34
CA ASP A 98 -44.36 -5.58 -21.97
C ASP A 98 -43.84 -6.24 -23.25
N GLY A 99 -43.82 -7.58 -23.21
CA GLY A 99 -43.98 -8.43 -24.39
C GLY A 99 -43.38 -9.84 -24.30
N ALA A 100 -44.16 -10.79 -23.76
CA ALA A 100 -43.90 -12.23 -23.84
C ALA A 100 -43.90 -12.78 -25.28
N GLY A 101 -43.21 -13.90 -25.51
CA GLY A 101 -43.31 -14.65 -26.77
C GLY A 101 -42.49 -15.94 -26.78
N GLU A 102 -43.17 -17.05 -26.50
CA GLU A 102 -42.68 -18.43 -26.66
C GLU A 102 -42.36 -18.78 -28.13
N SER A 103 -41.45 -19.74 -28.33
CA SER A 103 -41.79 -21.09 -28.83
C SER A 103 -40.80 -21.69 -29.84
N LYS A 104 -40.53 -23.00 -29.62
CA LYS A 104 -40.20 -24.09 -30.57
C LYS A 104 -38.87 -23.95 -31.35
N GLY A 105 -37.91 -24.88 -31.27
CA GLY A 105 -38.00 -26.33 -31.10
C GLY A 105 -37.56 -27.02 -32.39
N LYS A 106 -36.52 -27.86 -32.34
CA LYS A 106 -36.35 -29.09 -33.14
C LYS A 106 -35.01 -29.81 -32.87
N ASP A 107 -35.15 -30.92 -32.15
CA ASP A 107 -34.60 -32.28 -32.34
C ASP A 107 -33.48 -32.56 -33.37
N SER A 108 -32.45 -33.29 -32.94
CA SER A 108 -32.20 -34.74 -33.23
C SER A 108 -30.74 -35.08 -32.89
N HIS A 109 -30.42 -35.89 -31.87
CA HIS A 109 -30.42 -37.38 -31.75
C HIS A 109 -29.25 -38.12 -32.42
N LEU A 110 -28.48 -38.84 -31.57
CA LEU A 110 -27.86 -40.19 -31.65
C LEU A 110 -26.44 -40.16 -30.98
N GLN A 111 -26.20 -40.70 -29.77
CA GLN A 111 -26.02 -42.12 -29.36
C GLN A 111 -24.94 -42.86 -30.17
N ASP A 112 -24.01 -43.67 -29.64
CA ASP A 112 -23.69 -44.15 -28.29
C ASP A 112 -22.29 -44.81 -28.30
N ASP A 113 -21.82 -45.24 -27.12
CA ASP A 113 -20.90 -46.35 -26.82
C ASP A 113 -19.39 -46.27 -27.11
N SER A 114 -18.57 -46.31 -26.05
CA SER A 114 -18.14 -47.59 -25.43
C SER A 114 -17.04 -47.41 -24.38
N SER A 115 -17.18 -48.15 -23.30
CA SER A 115 -16.31 -48.33 -22.13
C SER A 115 -15.23 -49.38 -22.35
N GLU A 116 -14.09 -49.29 -21.65
CA GLU A 116 -13.37 -50.48 -21.15
C GLU A 116 -12.48 -50.15 -19.94
N ASN A 117 -12.58 -51.02 -18.92
CA ASN A 117 -11.84 -51.06 -17.65
C ASN A 117 -10.89 -52.26 -17.70
N LEU A 118 -9.63 -52.14 -17.24
CA LEU A 118 -8.85 -53.28 -16.72
C LEU A 118 -7.85 -52.81 -15.63
N THR A 119 -7.81 -53.55 -14.51
CA THR A 119 -6.86 -53.46 -13.39
C THR A 119 -5.98 -54.74 -13.34
N PRO A 120 -5.22 -55.02 -12.25
CA PRO A 120 -3.79 -54.77 -12.07
C PRO A 120 -2.93 -56.05 -12.02
N SER A 121 -1.60 -55.95 -11.97
CA SER A 121 -0.73 -57.09 -11.61
C SER A 121 0.40 -56.67 -10.66
N GLN A 122 0.49 -57.45 -9.57
CA GLN A 122 1.60 -57.50 -8.63
C GLN A 122 2.67 -58.46 -9.16
N GLU A 123 3.94 -58.19 -8.90
CA GLU A 123 4.96 -59.22 -8.65
C GLU A 123 6.18 -58.59 -7.93
N SER A 124 6.59 -59.24 -6.85
CA SER A 124 7.92 -59.23 -6.21
C SER A 124 8.26 -60.72 -5.97
N PRO A 125 9.41 -61.14 -5.40
CA PRO A 125 10.64 -60.44 -5.01
C PRO A 125 11.92 -61.18 -5.49
N GLU A 126 13.13 -60.63 -5.25
CA GLU A 126 14.30 -61.48 -5.02
C GLU A 126 15.37 -60.76 -4.18
N GLU A 127 15.78 -61.44 -3.11
CA GLU A 127 16.77 -61.06 -2.09
C GLU A 127 18.20 -61.27 -2.59
N LEU A 128 19.17 -60.48 -2.09
CA LEU A 128 20.48 -61.00 -1.65
C LEU A 128 21.19 -59.97 -0.75
N LYS A 129 21.80 -60.51 0.32
CA LYS A 129 22.37 -59.87 1.52
C LYS A 129 23.87 -59.57 1.39
N GLU A 130 24.33 -58.75 2.35
CA GLU A 130 25.71 -58.61 2.88
C GLU A 130 26.72 -57.91 1.94
N ASP A 131 27.56 -56.96 2.36
CA ASP A 131 28.38 -56.91 3.57
C ASP A 131 28.88 -55.47 3.85
N LEU A 132 29.27 -55.23 5.09
CA LEU A 132 29.79 -53.99 5.69
C LEU A 132 31.19 -53.63 5.16
N THR A 133 31.51 -52.33 5.01
CA THR A 133 32.58 -51.62 5.76
C THR A 133 32.99 -50.26 5.15
N LYS A 134 33.10 -49.27 6.05
CA LYS A 134 34.03 -48.10 6.09
C LYS A 134 33.79 -46.88 5.19
N GLU A 135 33.39 -45.79 5.85
CA GLU A 135 34.07 -44.46 5.91
C GLU A 135 35.17 -44.26 4.85
N ASP A 136 35.15 -43.28 3.97
CA ASP A 136 35.22 -41.84 4.27
C ASP A 136 35.15 -41.02 2.96
N SER A 137 34.79 -39.74 3.09
CA SER A 137 35.05 -38.63 2.16
C SER A 137 34.34 -38.62 0.80
N GLU A 138 33.21 -37.92 0.71
CA GLU A 138 32.97 -36.90 -0.32
C GLU A 138 31.70 -36.08 0.03
N SER A 139 31.82 -35.26 1.06
CA SER A 139 30.93 -34.11 1.24
C SER A 139 31.42 -32.97 0.36
N THR A 140 30.71 -32.66 -0.71
CA THR A 140 30.31 -31.30 -1.14
C THR A 140 29.92 -31.33 -2.61
N LYS A 141 28.74 -30.75 -2.89
CA LYS A 141 28.16 -30.42 -4.21
C LYS A 141 27.13 -31.43 -4.74
N GLU A 142 26.01 -31.58 -4.04
CA GLU A 142 24.70 -31.80 -4.68
C GLU A 142 23.55 -31.63 -3.68
N GLU A 143 23.42 -30.44 -3.09
CA GLU A 143 22.22 -30.06 -2.35
C GLU A 143 22.08 -28.52 -2.38
N ALA A 144 21.65 -28.01 -3.52
CA ALA A 144 21.28 -26.62 -3.69
C ALA A 144 20.11 -26.52 -4.68
N HIS A 145 19.00 -27.20 -4.35
CA HIS A 145 17.65 -26.85 -4.83
C HIS A 145 16.61 -27.63 -4.02
N SER A 146 16.45 -27.22 -2.77
CA SER A 146 15.25 -27.47 -1.97
C SER A 146 15.14 -26.29 -1.00
N GLU A 147 14.55 -25.18 -1.46
CA GLU A 147 14.17 -24.12 -0.54
C GLU A 147 12.96 -24.64 0.25
N GLN A 148 13.25 -25.10 1.46
CA GLN A 148 12.28 -25.36 2.50
C GLN A 148 11.49 -24.08 2.76
N THR A 149 10.18 -24.13 2.54
CA THR A 149 9.23 -23.17 3.08
C THR A 149 9.28 -23.31 4.61
N GLN A 150 10.10 -22.49 5.26
CA GLN A 150 10.10 -22.42 6.72
C GLN A 150 8.75 -21.81 7.13
N SER A 151 7.92 -22.59 7.82
CA SER A 151 6.56 -22.18 8.20
C SER A 151 6.61 -20.93 9.09
N ILE A 152 5.93 -19.86 8.70
CA ILE A 152 5.82 -18.65 9.51
C ILE A 152 4.91 -18.93 10.72
N GLU A 153 5.46 -18.84 11.93
CA GLU A 153 4.72 -19.03 13.18
C GLU A 153 3.76 -17.88 13.47
N THR A 154 2.53 -18.20 13.89
CA THR A 154 1.53 -17.20 14.30
C THR A 154 1.94 -16.55 15.62
N ARG A 155 1.96 -15.22 15.66
CA ARG A 155 2.29 -14.43 16.85
C ARG A 155 1.02 -13.97 17.54
N VAL A 156 0.56 -14.78 18.48
CA VAL A 156 -0.43 -14.37 19.49
C VAL A 156 0.37 -14.01 20.74
N GLU A 157 0.78 -12.74 20.87
CA GLU A 157 1.43 -12.27 22.10
C GLU A 157 0.43 -12.41 23.27
N GLU A 158 0.70 -13.32 24.21
CA GLU A 158 0.11 -13.30 25.54
C GLU A 158 0.72 -12.12 26.31
N VAL A 159 -0.12 -11.32 26.97
CA VAL A 159 0.32 -10.07 27.61
C VAL A 159 1.10 -10.39 28.88
N GLU A 160 2.42 -10.23 28.87
CA GLU A 160 3.19 -9.85 30.05
C GLU A 160 3.18 -8.31 30.20
N ASP A 161 2.88 -7.88 31.42
CA ASP A 161 2.53 -6.52 31.79
C ASP A 161 3.78 -5.65 31.98
N SER A 162 4.25 -4.96 30.93
CA SER A 162 5.13 -3.80 31.13
C SER A 162 5.19 -2.85 29.93
N GLN A 163 4.43 -1.75 29.98
CA GLN A 163 4.93 -0.36 29.98
C GLN A 163 3.76 0.60 29.71
N PHE A 164 3.47 1.45 30.71
CA PHE A 164 2.48 2.53 30.65
C PHE A 164 3.12 3.85 30.19
N ASP A 165 2.33 4.74 29.61
CA ASP A 165 2.58 6.19 29.60
C ASP A 165 1.36 6.98 30.11
N ASP A 166 1.44 8.30 30.28
CA ASP A 166 0.61 9.15 31.16
C ASP A 166 -0.91 9.25 30.91
N SER A 167 -1.49 8.58 29.89
CA SER A 167 -2.95 8.26 29.89
C SER A 167 -3.28 6.82 30.32
N GLY A 168 -2.27 5.96 30.37
CA GLY A 168 -2.27 4.56 30.75
C GLY A 168 -2.60 3.58 29.62
N GLU A 169 -2.70 4.03 28.37
CA GLU A 169 -3.33 3.25 27.29
C GLU A 169 -2.39 2.93 26.12
N ASP A 170 -1.88 1.70 26.10
CA ASP A 170 -1.27 1.09 24.91
C ASP A 170 -2.38 0.71 23.88
N LEU A 171 -2.43 1.43 22.76
CA LEU A 171 -3.43 1.24 21.70
C LEU A 171 -3.24 -0.06 20.92
N VAL A 172 -1.99 -0.51 20.78
CA VAL A 172 -1.66 -1.79 20.15
C VAL A 172 -2.21 -2.93 21.00
N ARG A 173 -2.02 -2.84 22.33
CA ARG A 173 -2.56 -3.81 23.28
C ARG A 173 -4.08 -3.84 23.31
N LYS A 174 -4.75 -2.67 23.31
CA LYS A 174 -6.22 -2.61 23.25
C LYS A 174 -6.77 -3.15 21.94
N GLY A 175 -6.11 -2.86 20.81
CA GLY A 175 -6.48 -3.39 19.52
C GLY A 175 -7.82 -2.93 18.95
N LYS A 176 -8.46 -1.90 19.53
CA LYS A 176 -9.81 -1.44 19.14
C LYS A 176 -9.78 -0.24 18.18
N GLU A 177 -8.61 0.16 17.69
CA GLU A 177 -8.49 1.32 16.82
C GLU A 177 -9.11 1.10 15.44
N ILE A 178 -9.80 2.12 14.94
CA ILE A 178 -10.37 2.22 13.59
C ILE A 178 -9.90 3.54 13.01
N PHE A 179 -9.07 3.47 11.96
CA PHE A 179 -8.46 4.63 11.33
C PHE A 179 -9.36 5.19 10.24
N VAL A 180 -9.28 6.50 10.07
CA VAL A 180 -9.63 7.15 8.83
C VAL A 180 -8.38 7.84 8.28
N GLN A 181 -8.03 7.57 7.02
CA GLN A 181 -7.11 8.43 6.29
C GLN A 181 -7.88 9.70 5.95
N GLY A 182 -7.52 10.82 6.56
CA GLY A 182 -8.24 12.09 6.47
C GLY A 182 -7.89 12.92 5.23
N PHE A 183 -7.41 12.31 4.15
CA PHE A 183 -7.04 13.03 2.94
C PHE A 183 -6.97 12.10 1.73
N ASN A 184 -6.96 12.70 0.55
CA ASN A 184 -6.63 12.06 -0.71
C ASN A 184 -5.51 12.84 -1.41
N TRP A 185 -5.11 12.42 -2.61
CA TRP A 185 -3.99 13.06 -3.31
C TRP A 185 -4.25 14.52 -3.72
N GLU A 186 -5.53 14.89 -3.86
CA GLU A 186 -6.00 16.20 -4.32
C GLU A 186 -6.32 17.18 -3.18
N SER A 187 -6.30 16.72 -1.92
CA SER A 187 -6.65 17.52 -0.73
C SER A 187 -5.83 18.81 -0.61
N HIS A 188 -4.60 18.84 -1.13
CA HIS A 188 -3.72 20.02 -1.12
C HIS A 188 -4.26 21.21 -1.94
N LYS A 189 -5.26 20.99 -2.79
CA LYS A 189 -5.88 22.02 -3.63
C LYS A 189 -6.94 22.83 -2.87
N GLN A 190 -7.16 22.53 -1.59
CA GLN A 190 -8.19 23.10 -0.75
C GLN A 190 -7.59 23.59 0.58
N ARG A 191 -8.33 24.40 1.34
CA ARG A 191 -8.00 24.76 2.73
C ARG A 191 -8.32 23.60 3.66
N TRP A 192 -7.55 22.52 3.52
CA TRP A 192 -7.88 21.21 4.05
C TRP A 192 -8.00 21.14 5.56
N TRP A 193 -7.20 21.90 6.31
CA TRP A 193 -7.33 21.96 7.78
C TRP A 193 -8.70 22.44 8.26
N VAL A 194 -9.29 23.40 7.55
CA VAL A 194 -10.64 23.91 7.85
C VAL A 194 -11.67 22.86 7.49
N THR A 195 -11.57 22.28 6.29
CA THR A 195 -12.47 21.22 5.81
C THR A 195 -12.50 20.02 6.75
N LEU A 196 -11.34 19.56 7.23
CA LEU A 196 -11.28 18.45 8.17
C LEU A 196 -11.84 18.80 9.54
N LYS A 197 -11.60 20.03 10.03
CA LYS A 197 -12.09 20.47 11.34
C LYS A 197 -13.60 20.38 11.43
N GLU A 198 -14.31 20.74 10.36
CA GLU A 198 -15.77 20.63 10.26
C GLU A 198 -16.26 19.17 10.32
N LYS A 199 -15.45 18.22 9.85
CA LYS A 199 -15.78 16.78 9.81
C LYS A 199 -15.44 16.03 11.09
N VAL A 200 -14.66 16.62 12.00
CA VAL A 200 -14.21 15.96 13.24
C VAL A 200 -15.38 15.41 14.07
N PRO A 201 -16.45 16.17 14.38
CA PRO A 201 -17.53 15.67 15.23
C PRO A 201 -18.26 14.49 14.61
N GLU A 202 -18.52 14.52 13.30
CA GLU A 202 -19.20 13.42 12.61
C GLU A 202 -18.34 12.15 12.56
N LEU A 203 -17.04 12.28 12.23
CA LEU A 203 -16.12 11.14 12.17
C LEU A 203 -15.97 10.46 13.54
N ALA A 204 -15.89 11.26 14.61
CA ALA A 204 -15.90 10.73 15.98
C ALA A 204 -17.22 9.98 16.28
N SER A 205 -18.36 10.57 15.91
CA SER A 205 -19.68 9.96 16.13
C SER A 205 -19.88 8.64 15.40
N TRP A 206 -19.26 8.49 14.22
CA TRP A 206 -19.25 7.25 13.44
C TRP A 206 -18.37 6.16 14.03
N GLY A 207 -17.51 6.51 14.99
CA GLY A 207 -16.75 5.58 15.78
C GLY A 207 -15.29 5.39 15.35
N PHE A 208 -14.77 6.24 14.46
CA PHE A 208 -13.34 6.35 14.23
C PHE A 208 -12.62 6.75 15.52
N THR A 209 -11.39 6.27 15.70
CA THR A 209 -10.61 6.51 16.93
C THR A 209 -9.34 7.30 16.67
N SER A 210 -8.85 7.27 15.43
CA SER A 210 -7.61 7.89 14.98
C SER A 210 -7.78 8.39 13.56
N MET A 211 -7.15 9.52 13.23
CA MET A 211 -7.18 10.09 11.88
C MET A 211 -5.76 10.40 11.42
N TRP A 212 -5.39 9.79 10.31
CA TRP A 212 -4.12 10.03 9.61
C TRP A 212 -4.25 11.30 8.75
N LEU A 213 -3.49 12.33 9.12
CA LEU A 213 -3.39 13.59 8.41
C LEU A 213 -2.26 13.54 7.36
N PRO A 214 -2.33 14.30 6.26
CA PRO A 214 -1.26 14.35 5.27
C PRO A 214 0.03 14.96 5.85
N PRO A 215 1.18 14.88 5.14
CA PRO A 215 2.41 15.51 5.60
C PRO A 215 2.21 17.01 5.87
N ILE A 216 2.66 17.44 7.04
CA ILE A 216 2.28 18.73 7.64
C ILE A 216 3.27 19.87 7.41
N CYS A 217 4.46 19.55 6.93
CA CYS A 217 5.56 20.50 6.77
C CYS A 217 5.48 21.25 5.43
N ASP A 218 6.18 22.39 5.36
CA ASP A 218 6.58 23.03 4.12
C ASP A 218 7.29 22.03 3.19
N SER A 219 6.89 22.01 1.92
CA SER A 219 7.29 20.99 0.97
C SER A 219 7.41 21.59 -0.43
N LEU A 220 8.30 21.03 -1.24
CA LEU A 220 8.45 21.39 -2.65
C LEU A 220 7.23 20.95 -3.47
N ALA A 221 6.77 19.71 -3.24
CA ALA A 221 5.53 19.20 -3.82
C ALA A 221 4.35 19.55 -2.89
N PRO A 222 3.22 20.04 -3.42
CA PRO A 222 2.11 20.50 -2.59
C PRO A 222 1.43 19.37 -1.79
N GLN A 223 1.61 18.10 -2.18
CA GLN A 223 1.15 16.93 -1.44
C GLN A 223 1.94 16.67 -0.15
N GLY A 224 3.07 17.35 0.06
CA GLY A 224 3.84 17.28 1.31
C GLY A 224 4.97 16.25 1.34
N TYR A 225 5.05 15.33 0.38
CA TYR A 225 6.05 14.25 0.34
C TYR A 225 7.44 14.68 -0.16
N LEU A 226 7.72 15.97 -0.34
CA LEU A 226 9.07 16.47 -0.63
C LEU A 226 9.43 17.58 0.38
N PRO A 227 9.54 17.24 1.67
CA PRO A 227 9.63 18.21 2.75
C PRO A 227 10.92 19.06 2.65
N LYS A 228 10.77 20.33 3.05
CA LYS A 228 11.84 21.34 3.11
C LYS A 228 12.14 21.68 4.58
N ASP A 229 11.55 22.73 5.14
CA ASP A 229 11.74 23.09 6.55
C ASP A 229 10.74 22.34 7.44
N LEU A 230 11.24 21.36 8.21
CA LEU A 230 10.40 20.48 9.02
C LEU A 230 9.67 21.20 10.16
N TYR A 231 10.19 22.34 10.64
CA TYR A 231 9.53 23.15 11.67
C TYR A 231 8.52 24.15 11.10
N ASN A 232 8.52 24.39 9.79
CA ASN A 232 7.53 25.24 9.15
C ASN A 232 6.27 24.42 8.83
N LEU A 233 5.19 24.63 9.60
CA LEU A 233 3.92 23.90 9.42
C LEU A 233 2.92 24.62 8.52
N ASN A 234 3.34 25.68 7.84
CA ASN A 234 2.54 26.32 6.81
C ASN A 234 2.72 25.55 5.49
N SER A 235 1.72 24.73 5.16
CA SER A 235 1.73 23.85 3.99
C SER A 235 0.61 24.20 3.01
N ALA A 236 0.54 23.50 1.89
CA ALA A 236 -0.55 23.66 0.92
C ALA A 236 -1.94 23.35 1.52
N TYR A 237 -1.99 22.57 2.61
CA TYR A 237 -3.23 22.22 3.31
C TYR A 237 -3.77 23.34 4.22
N GLY A 238 -2.92 24.32 4.57
CA GLY A 238 -3.27 25.47 5.40
C GLY A 238 -2.16 25.86 6.37
N SER A 239 -2.44 26.88 7.18
CA SER A 239 -1.51 27.46 8.16
C SER A 239 -1.32 26.59 9.41
N GLU A 240 -0.21 26.82 10.12
CA GLU A 240 0.06 26.19 11.41
C GLU A 240 -1.06 26.42 12.43
N ALA A 241 -1.64 27.63 12.44
CA ALA A 241 -2.72 27.99 13.35
C ALA A 241 -3.99 27.18 13.09
N GLU A 242 -4.33 26.96 11.82
CA GLU A 242 -5.45 26.12 11.41
C GLU A 242 -5.20 24.65 11.76
N LEU A 243 -3.98 24.14 11.50
CA LEU A 243 -3.59 22.78 11.90
C LEU A 243 -3.75 22.59 13.42
N LYS A 244 -3.14 23.46 14.23
CA LYS A 244 -3.27 23.39 15.70
C LYS A 244 -4.73 23.51 16.16
N SER A 245 -5.56 24.25 15.43
CA SER A 245 -7.00 24.35 15.68
C SER A 245 -7.75 23.05 15.37
N LEU A 246 -7.42 22.37 14.27
CA LEU A 246 -7.91 21.04 13.93
C LEU A 246 -7.51 20.01 15.01
N LEU A 247 -6.22 19.96 15.37
CA LEU A 247 -5.69 19.00 16.36
C LEU A 247 -6.36 19.13 17.74
N ARG A 248 -6.67 20.36 18.18
CA ARG A 248 -7.44 20.58 19.42
C ARG A 248 -8.86 20.01 19.33
N ASP A 249 -9.55 20.23 18.22
CA ASP A 249 -10.91 19.71 18.04
C ASP A 249 -10.93 18.19 17.94
N MET A 250 -9.96 17.59 17.25
CA MET A 250 -9.80 16.14 17.17
C MET A 250 -9.71 15.53 18.56
N LYS A 251 -8.78 16.02 19.39
CA LYS A 251 -8.59 15.55 20.76
C LYS A 251 -9.83 15.76 21.62
N LYS A 252 -10.51 16.90 21.50
CA LYS A 252 -11.77 17.18 22.21
C LYS A 252 -12.87 16.16 21.87
N ASN A 253 -12.88 15.62 20.65
CA ASN A 253 -13.85 14.63 20.19
C ASN A 253 -13.33 13.17 20.33
N GLY A 254 -12.17 12.96 20.95
CA GLY A 254 -11.60 11.62 21.15
C GLY A 254 -10.96 11.00 19.90
N LEU A 255 -10.73 11.79 18.85
CA LEU A 255 -9.94 11.38 17.68
C LEU A 255 -8.47 11.66 17.92
N LYS A 256 -7.63 10.65 17.79
CA LYS A 256 -6.18 10.78 17.95
C LYS A 256 -5.56 11.25 16.64
N PRO A 257 -4.92 12.43 16.61
CA PRO A 257 -4.24 12.92 15.42
C PRO A 257 -2.96 12.13 15.14
N MET A 258 -2.87 11.57 13.94
CA MET A 258 -1.69 10.88 13.44
C MET A 258 -0.98 11.74 12.38
N ALA A 259 0.29 12.06 12.61
CA ALA A 259 1.11 12.79 11.65
C ALA A 259 1.72 11.83 10.63
N ASP A 260 1.72 12.22 9.35
CA ASP A 260 2.54 11.59 8.32
C ASP A 260 3.98 12.10 8.39
N ILE A 261 4.91 11.21 8.67
CA ILE A 261 6.31 11.48 8.97
C ILE A 261 7.16 11.12 7.76
N VAL A 262 7.51 12.14 6.98
CA VAL A 262 8.38 12.02 5.80
C VAL A 262 9.81 12.38 6.17
N ILE A 263 10.61 11.36 6.49
CA ILE A 263 12.00 11.55 6.98
C ILE A 263 13.03 10.68 6.25
N ASN A 264 12.64 9.90 5.23
CA ASN A 264 13.64 9.23 4.38
C ASN A 264 14.49 10.22 3.59
N HIS A 265 13.85 11.28 3.11
CA HIS A 265 14.42 12.24 2.17
C HIS A 265 13.94 13.65 2.48
N ARG A 266 14.72 14.64 2.07
CA ARG A 266 14.46 16.06 2.36
C ARG A 266 15.13 16.94 1.30
N VAL A 267 14.38 17.89 0.75
CA VAL A 267 14.89 18.83 -0.26
C VAL A 267 15.77 19.88 0.42
N GLY A 268 17.00 20.10 -0.05
CA GLY A 268 17.90 21.13 0.49
C GLY A 268 17.52 22.55 0.08
N SER A 269 17.94 23.53 0.88
CA SER A 269 17.74 24.97 0.63
C SER A 269 18.81 25.55 -0.31
N THR A 270 20.02 25.00 -0.26
CA THR A 270 21.19 25.50 -0.97
C THR A 270 21.95 24.36 -1.64
N ARG A 271 22.77 24.71 -2.64
CA ARG A 271 23.59 23.75 -3.37
C ARG A 271 24.90 23.45 -2.64
N GLY A 272 25.25 22.18 -2.52
CA GLY A 272 26.52 21.71 -1.98
C GLY A 272 27.28 20.85 -2.98
N VAL A 273 27.89 19.76 -2.50
CA VAL A 273 28.65 18.84 -3.35
C VAL A 273 27.85 18.36 -4.57
N GLY A 274 28.48 18.33 -5.74
CA GLY A 274 27.86 17.88 -6.98
C GLY A 274 26.84 18.84 -7.59
N ASP A 275 26.77 20.10 -7.12
CA ASP A 275 25.78 21.10 -7.54
C ASP A 275 24.33 20.67 -7.24
N LEU A 276 24.16 19.81 -6.22
CA LEU A 276 22.87 19.29 -5.77
C LEU A 276 22.34 20.11 -4.60
N TYR A 277 21.01 20.23 -4.48
CA TYR A 277 20.34 20.84 -3.32
C TYR A 277 20.38 19.89 -2.11
N ASN A 278 21.55 19.74 -1.49
CA ASN A 278 21.86 18.80 -0.41
C ASN A 278 22.40 19.51 0.86
N ARG A 279 22.27 20.83 0.94
CA ARG A 279 22.52 21.64 2.13
C ARG A 279 21.23 22.29 2.61
N TYR A 280 21.10 22.51 3.91
CA TYR A 280 19.87 22.97 4.57
C TYR A 280 20.08 24.31 5.28
N ASP A 281 20.96 25.14 4.72
CA ASP A 281 21.34 26.44 5.26
C ASP A 281 20.10 27.35 5.47
N GLY A 282 20.07 28.06 6.61
CA GLY A 282 19.03 29.05 6.91
C GLY A 282 17.69 28.50 7.42
N TRP A 283 17.54 27.17 7.55
CA TRP A 283 16.36 26.54 8.15
C TRP A 283 16.59 26.10 9.60
N SER A 284 15.51 25.72 10.29
CA SER A 284 15.55 25.34 11.72
C SER A 284 16.44 24.14 12.01
N MET A 285 16.67 23.27 11.03
CA MET A 285 17.64 22.16 11.08
C MET A 285 18.71 22.37 9.99
N PRO A 286 19.74 23.20 10.25
CA PRO A 286 20.76 23.54 9.28
C PRO A 286 21.82 22.44 9.20
N TRP A 287 21.59 21.48 8.33
CA TRP A 287 22.54 20.42 8.03
C TRP A 287 23.36 20.72 6.77
N ASP A 288 24.55 20.14 6.71
CA ASP A 288 25.41 20.13 5.54
C ASP A 288 25.30 18.79 4.77
N GLU A 289 26.16 18.59 3.78
CA GLU A 289 26.12 17.42 2.91
C GLU A 289 26.40 16.09 3.64
N TYR A 290 26.95 16.10 4.86
CA TYR A 290 27.16 14.89 5.66
C TYR A 290 25.87 14.36 6.30
N ALA A 291 24.79 15.13 6.25
CA ALA A 291 23.46 14.64 6.62
C ALA A 291 22.78 13.85 5.50
N VAL A 292 23.35 13.83 4.30
CA VAL A 292 22.79 13.17 3.12
C VAL A 292 23.61 11.93 2.79
N THR A 293 22.93 10.84 2.42
CA THR A 293 23.58 9.57 2.10
C THR A 293 24.46 9.67 0.84
N SER A 294 25.60 8.98 0.85
CA SER A 294 26.57 9.04 -0.27
C SER A 294 26.02 8.54 -1.61
N ASP A 295 25.07 7.59 -1.56
CA ASP A 295 24.39 7.00 -2.72
C ASP A 295 23.18 7.81 -3.21
N SER A 296 22.86 8.92 -2.54
CA SER A 296 21.87 9.92 -2.97
C SER A 296 22.47 11.32 -3.17
N GLY A 297 23.79 11.42 -3.36
CA GLY A 297 24.46 12.68 -3.67
C GLY A 297 24.92 13.51 -2.46
N GLY A 298 25.11 12.89 -1.29
CA GLY A 298 25.72 13.50 -0.11
C GLY A 298 27.14 13.03 0.19
N LEU A 299 27.64 13.39 1.37
CA LEU A 299 28.94 12.98 1.93
C LEU A 299 28.80 12.10 3.18
N GLY A 300 27.57 11.80 3.61
CA GLY A 300 27.28 10.90 4.73
C GLY A 300 27.49 9.43 4.37
N LYS A 301 27.07 8.53 5.25
CA LYS A 301 27.13 7.08 5.01
C LYS A 301 26.12 6.66 3.94
N PRO A 302 26.31 5.51 3.26
CA PRO A 302 25.33 4.99 2.33
C PRO A 302 23.98 4.73 3.01
N SER A 303 22.90 4.73 2.22
CA SER A 303 21.57 4.43 2.72
C SER A 303 21.53 3.08 3.44
N THR A 304 20.71 3.03 4.48
CA THR A 304 20.49 1.82 5.30
C THR A 304 19.21 1.08 4.95
N GLY A 305 18.39 1.65 4.06
CA GLY A 305 17.19 1.01 3.55
C GLY A 305 17.48 -0.01 2.45
N ILE A 306 16.44 -0.75 2.08
CA ILE A 306 16.50 -1.66 0.93
C ILE A 306 16.33 -0.92 -0.41
N GLU A 307 15.87 0.33 -0.36
CA GLU A 307 15.64 1.16 -1.54
C GLU A 307 16.03 2.61 -1.30
N VAL A 308 16.72 3.20 -2.27
CA VAL A 308 17.07 4.63 -2.31
C VAL A 308 16.01 5.36 -3.13
N PHE A 309 15.28 6.28 -2.49
CA PHE A 309 14.40 7.21 -3.21
C PHE A 309 15.22 8.06 -4.19
N LYS A 310 14.82 8.10 -5.46
CA LYS A 310 15.65 8.66 -6.54
C LYS A 310 15.35 10.13 -6.77
N GLY A 311 16.39 10.88 -7.14
CA GLY A 311 16.27 12.26 -7.60
C GLY A 311 16.18 13.30 -6.48
N ILE A 312 16.17 12.87 -5.22
CA ILE A 312 16.10 13.73 -4.03
C ILE A 312 17.15 13.25 -3.01
N PRO A 313 17.76 14.14 -2.21
CA PRO A 313 18.67 13.74 -1.14
C PRO A 313 17.97 12.88 -0.07
N ASN A 314 18.52 11.69 0.19
CA ASN A 314 18.09 10.84 1.30
C ASN A 314 18.94 11.13 2.55
N LEU A 315 18.32 11.06 3.72
CA LEU A 315 18.97 11.40 4.98
C LEU A 315 19.83 10.24 5.51
N ASP A 316 21.04 10.54 5.97
CA ASP A 316 21.85 9.60 6.72
C ASP A 316 21.37 9.58 8.18
N HIS A 317 20.41 8.70 8.45
CA HIS A 317 19.89 8.50 9.81
C HIS A 317 20.95 8.00 10.81
N SER A 318 22.11 7.51 10.35
CA SER A 318 23.21 7.09 11.21
C SER A 318 24.09 8.24 11.69
N ASN A 319 23.93 9.43 11.08
CA ASN A 319 24.55 10.65 11.54
C ASN A 319 23.89 11.10 12.85
N GLU A 320 24.67 11.29 13.91
CA GLU A 320 24.15 11.59 15.25
C GLU A 320 23.40 12.93 15.30
N VAL A 321 23.85 13.94 14.54
CA VAL A 321 23.19 15.25 14.47
C VAL A 321 21.81 15.07 13.85
N VAL A 322 21.74 14.43 12.68
CA VAL A 322 20.47 14.12 11.99
C VAL A 322 19.54 13.32 12.89
N SER A 323 20.04 12.25 13.51
CA SER A 323 19.23 11.41 14.39
C SER A 323 18.69 12.17 15.60
N ASN A 324 19.49 13.04 16.23
CA ASN A 324 19.07 13.76 17.43
C ASN A 324 18.08 14.88 17.09
N ASP A 325 18.31 15.61 16.01
CA ASP A 325 17.39 16.65 15.54
C ASP A 325 16.03 16.07 15.16
N LEU A 326 15.99 14.94 14.46
CA LEU A 326 14.73 14.25 14.15
C LEU A 326 14.02 13.76 15.41
N LYS A 327 14.74 13.23 16.42
CA LYS A 327 14.13 12.87 17.72
C LYS A 327 13.49 14.08 18.41
N HIS A 328 14.19 15.22 18.44
CA HIS A 328 13.67 16.44 19.03
C HIS A 328 12.43 16.96 18.28
N TRP A 329 12.44 16.90 16.95
CA TRP A 329 11.29 17.32 16.16
C TRP A 329 10.09 16.40 16.33
N LEU A 330 10.27 15.08 16.38
CA LEU A 330 9.19 14.15 16.69
C LEU A 330 8.62 14.37 18.09
N GLN A 331 9.48 14.62 19.09
CA GLN A 331 9.03 15.01 20.43
C GLN A 331 8.22 16.31 20.41
N TRP A 332 8.66 17.31 19.65
CA TRP A 332 7.97 18.59 19.48
C TRP A 332 6.60 18.44 18.80
N LEU A 333 6.48 17.57 17.78
CA LEU A 333 5.20 17.28 17.15
C LEU A 333 4.16 16.75 18.15
N LEU A 334 4.59 15.89 19.09
CA LEU A 334 3.68 15.34 20.10
C LEU A 334 3.40 16.35 21.23
N LYS A 335 4.45 16.96 21.80
CA LYS A 335 4.36 17.80 23.00
C LYS A 335 3.80 19.20 22.72
N ASP A 336 4.24 19.82 21.63
CA ASP A 336 4.00 21.24 21.37
C ASP A 336 2.99 21.49 20.24
N VAL A 337 2.99 20.64 19.20
CA VAL A 337 2.04 20.76 18.09
C VAL A 337 0.71 20.08 18.42
N GLY A 338 0.78 18.93 19.09
CA GLY A 338 -0.36 18.25 19.67
C GLY A 338 -0.84 17.01 18.91
N PHE A 339 0.05 16.39 18.13
CA PHE A 339 -0.13 15.05 17.59
C PHE A 339 -0.07 13.98 18.69
N GLU A 340 -0.58 12.78 18.42
CA GLU A 340 -0.55 11.65 19.38
C GLU A 340 0.03 10.35 18.77
N CYS A 341 -0.03 10.22 17.44
CA CYS A 341 0.39 9.02 16.72
C CYS A 341 1.25 9.40 15.49
N PHE A 342 1.98 8.43 14.94
CA PHE A 342 2.78 8.59 13.72
C PHE A 342 2.47 7.56 12.65
N ARG A 343 2.52 8.00 11.40
CA ARG A 343 2.65 7.16 10.20
C ARG A 343 4.01 7.46 9.58
N PHE A 344 4.90 6.47 9.50
CA PHE A 344 6.22 6.63 8.89
C PHE A 344 6.13 6.34 7.39
N ASP A 345 6.41 7.36 6.59
CA ASP A 345 6.45 7.31 5.14
C ASP A 345 7.68 6.53 4.64
N PHE A 346 7.51 5.84 3.51
CA PHE A 346 8.57 5.14 2.78
C PHE A 346 9.53 4.38 3.73
N ALA A 347 8.95 3.61 4.66
CA ALA A 347 9.67 3.08 5.82
C ALA A 347 10.71 2.00 5.46
N LYS A 348 10.75 1.57 4.20
CA LYS A 348 11.79 0.69 3.62
C LYS A 348 13.05 1.45 3.20
N GLY A 349 13.02 2.78 3.16
CA GLY A 349 14.12 3.63 2.73
C GLY A 349 15.24 3.81 3.76
N TYR A 350 14.99 3.41 5.00
CA TYR A 350 15.96 3.45 6.10
C TYR A 350 15.73 2.26 7.05
N SER A 351 16.77 1.88 7.80
CA SER A 351 16.69 0.72 8.68
C SER A 351 15.64 0.89 9.79
N PRO A 352 14.84 -0.16 10.10
CA PRO A 352 13.79 -0.09 11.13
C PRO A 352 14.34 0.20 12.55
N ARG A 353 15.64 0.01 12.80
CA ARG A 353 16.28 0.40 14.06
C ARG A 353 16.20 1.90 14.34
N PHE A 354 16.11 2.73 13.29
CA PHE A 354 15.94 4.17 13.46
C PHE A 354 14.49 4.49 13.84
N VAL A 355 13.51 3.83 13.23
CA VAL A 355 12.10 3.90 13.65
C VAL A 355 11.96 3.52 15.12
N LYS A 356 12.61 2.44 15.57
CA LYS A 356 12.69 2.09 17.00
C LYS A 356 13.20 3.25 17.84
N ALA A 357 14.38 3.78 17.51
CA ALA A 357 15.01 4.85 18.28
C ALA A 357 14.16 6.14 18.29
N TYR A 358 13.42 6.42 17.22
CA TYR A 358 12.48 7.52 17.14
C TYR A 358 11.26 7.30 18.04
N ILE A 359 10.63 6.13 17.98
CA ILE A 359 9.51 5.76 18.85
C ILE A 359 9.91 5.79 20.32
N GLU A 360 11.06 5.22 20.69
CA GLU A 360 11.56 5.23 22.07
C GLU A 360 11.81 6.64 22.59
N ALA A 361 12.31 7.54 21.72
CA ALA A 361 12.59 8.92 22.10
C ALA A 361 11.31 9.75 22.25
N SER A 362 10.33 9.61 21.34
CA SER A 362 9.15 10.47 21.30
C SER A 362 7.92 9.88 22.00
N LYS A 363 7.83 8.55 22.12
CA LYS A 363 6.71 7.81 22.73
C LYS A 363 5.32 8.15 22.15
N PRO A 364 5.09 8.00 20.83
CA PRO A 364 3.75 8.14 20.28
C PRO A 364 2.84 7.03 20.83
N ARG A 365 1.53 7.28 20.94
CA ARG A 365 0.55 6.26 21.35
C ARG A 365 0.42 5.11 20.36
N LEU A 366 0.76 5.37 19.10
CA LEU A 366 0.82 4.38 18.03
C LEU A 366 1.76 4.86 16.92
N ALA A 367 2.54 3.94 16.37
CA ALA A 367 3.31 4.13 15.16
C ALA A 367 2.91 3.12 14.09
N VAL A 368 2.82 3.54 12.83
CA VAL A 368 2.51 2.68 11.68
C VAL A 368 3.51 2.95 10.57
N GLY A 369 4.24 1.93 10.12
CA GLY A 369 5.14 2.06 8.97
C GLY A 369 4.47 1.72 7.66
N GLU A 370 4.74 2.51 6.63
CA GLU A 370 4.53 2.12 5.25
C GLU A 370 5.75 1.32 4.73
N TYR A 371 5.78 0.03 5.05
CA TYR A 371 6.74 -0.90 4.45
C TYR A 371 6.11 -1.55 3.21
N TRP A 372 6.11 -0.80 2.10
CA TRP A 372 5.54 -1.27 0.82
C TRP A 372 6.61 -1.88 -0.08
N ASP A 373 6.65 -3.21 -0.10
CA ASP A 373 7.53 -3.98 -0.98
C ASP A 373 6.73 -4.73 -2.07
N THR A 374 7.44 -5.28 -3.06
CA THR A 374 6.83 -5.95 -4.21
C THR A 374 6.38 -7.37 -3.81
N CYS A 375 5.11 -7.69 -4.08
CA CYS A 375 4.57 -9.05 -3.90
C CYS A 375 5.23 -10.06 -4.85
N LYS A 376 5.05 -11.35 -4.56
CA LYS A 376 5.51 -12.43 -5.44
C LYS A 376 4.53 -12.60 -6.60
N TYR A 377 5.04 -12.50 -7.83
CA TYR A 377 4.26 -12.74 -9.05
C TYR A 377 4.89 -13.88 -9.86
N THR A 378 4.06 -14.66 -10.54
CA THR A 378 4.48 -15.81 -11.35
C THR A 378 4.13 -15.64 -12.83
N GLY A 379 5.02 -16.19 -13.67
CA GLY A 379 4.83 -16.26 -15.12
C GLY A 379 4.90 -14.90 -15.84
N PRO A 380 4.83 -14.92 -17.19
CA PRO A 380 4.97 -13.72 -18.01
C PRO A 380 3.77 -12.76 -17.91
N LYS A 381 2.66 -13.21 -17.30
CA LYS A 381 1.44 -12.43 -17.10
C LYS A 381 1.38 -11.72 -15.75
N TYR A 382 2.43 -11.82 -14.93
CA TYR A 382 2.50 -11.23 -13.60
C TYR A 382 1.28 -11.58 -12.74
N ILE A 383 0.96 -12.87 -12.65
CA ILE A 383 -0.16 -13.36 -11.84
C ILE A 383 0.31 -13.39 -10.38
N LEU A 384 -0.48 -12.83 -9.46
CA LEU A 384 -0.14 -12.87 -8.04
C LEU A 384 -0.04 -14.33 -7.59
N ASP A 385 1.13 -14.72 -7.07
CA ASP A 385 1.31 -16.06 -6.50
C ASP A 385 0.30 -16.24 -5.34
N TYR A 386 -0.21 -17.46 -5.18
CA TYR A 386 -1.07 -17.78 -4.06
C TYR A 386 -0.31 -17.66 -2.73
N ASP A 387 0.94 -18.12 -2.69
CA ASP A 387 1.80 -18.02 -1.52
C ASP A 387 2.53 -16.67 -1.48
N GLN A 388 2.21 -15.88 -0.47
CA GLN A 388 2.82 -14.57 -0.18
C GLN A 388 3.55 -14.56 1.18
N ASP A 389 3.95 -15.72 1.70
CA ASP A 389 4.65 -15.85 2.98
C ASP A 389 5.92 -15.00 3.02
N ALA A 390 6.74 -15.09 1.98
CA ALA A 390 7.94 -14.26 1.86
C ALA A 390 7.63 -12.75 1.90
N HIS A 391 6.47 -12.31 1.38
CA HIS A 391 6.09 -10.90 1.41
C HIS A 391 5.69 -10.45 2.81
N ARG A 392 4.78 -11.19 3.49
CA ARG A 392 4.40 -10.87 4.88
C ARG A 392 5.58 -11.02 5.85
N GLN A 393 6.50 -11.96 5.61
CA GLN A 393 7.70 -12.14 6.43
C GLN A 393 8.60 -10.91 6.40
N ARG A 394 8.84 -10.29 5.23
CA ARG A 394 9.65 -9.06 5.17
C ARG A 394 9.02 -7.90 5.94
N THR A 395 7.69 -7.82 5.98
CA THR A 395 6.99 -6.86 6.85
C THR A 395 7.16 -7.22 8.34
N ILE A 396 7.10 -8.50 8.71
CA ILE A 396 7.36 -8.97 10.08
C ILE A 396 8.78 -8.63 10.50
N ASP A 397 9.78 -8.91 9.66
CA ASP A 397 11.19 -8.61 9.92
C ASP A 397 11.41 -7.11 10.12
N TRP A 398 10.73 -6.27 9.33
CA TRP A 398 10.76 -4.82 9.51
C TRP A 398 10.15 -4.43 10.87
N ILE A 399 8.97 -4.97 11.23
CA ILE A 399 8.34 -4.73 12.53
C ILE A 399 9.28 -5.16 13.67
N ASP A 400 9.90 -6.34 13.58
CA ASP A 400 10.87 -6.84 14.56
C ASP A 400 12.09 -5.94 14.69
N GLY A 401 12.58 -5.41 13.56
CA GLY A 401 13.63 -4.41 13.55
C GLY A 401 13.25 -3.11 14.28
N THR A 402 11.95 -2.82 14.43
CA THR A 402 11.47 -1.72 15.29
C THR A 402 11.41 -2.08 16.77
N GLY A 403 11.79 -3.31 17.15
CA GLY A 403 11.56 -3.89 18.47
C GLY A 403 10.10 -4.29 18.70
N GLY A 404 9.32 -4.50 17.64
CA GLY A 404 7.88 -4.75 17.74
C GLY A 404 7.07 -3.53 18.18
N LEU A 405 7.65 -2.33 18.20
CA LEU A 405 7.02 -1.09 18.67
C LEU A 405 6.11 -0.43 17.62
N SER A 406 6.38 -0.68 16.33
CA SER A 406 5.56 -0.17 15.22
C SER A 406 4.59 -1.23 14.72
N CYS A 407 3.38 -0.81 14.34
CA CYS A 407 2.57 -1.54 13.39
C CYS A 407 3.07 -1.31 11.95
N ALA A 408 2.54 -2.04 10.97
CA ALA A 408 2.76 -1.78 9.56
C ALA A 408 1.46 -1.91 8.76
N PHE A 409 1.37 -1.21 7.63
CA PHE A 409 0.29 -1.41 6.67
C PHE A 409 0.35 -2.81 6.07
N ASP A 410 -0.77 -3.52 6.07
CA ASP A 410 -0.88 -4.89 5.57
C ASP A 410 -1.05 -4.91 4.04
N PHE A 411 0.03 -4.59 3.34
CA PHE A 411 0.09 -4.66 1.88
C PHE A 411 -0.13 -6.09 1.35
N THR A 412 0.16 -7.12 2.15
CA THR A 412 -0.10 -8.52 1.80
C THR A 412 -1.60 -8.78 1.68
N THR A 413 -2.39 -8.39 2.70
CA THR A 413 -3.85 -8.48 2.64
C THR A 413 -4.41 -7.64 1.50
N LYS A 414 -3.92 -6.40 1.31
CA LYS A 414 -4.33 -5.55 0.17
C LYS A 414 -4.15 -6.27 -1.16
N ALA A 415 -2.99 -6.87 -1.41
CA ALA A 415 -2.69 -7.61 -2.64
C ALA A 415 -3.68 -8.76 -2.87
N ILE A 416 -3.80 -9.63 -1.87
CA ILE A 416 -4.55 -10.87 -1.95
C ILE A 416 -6.04 -10.60 -2.05
N LEU A 417 -6.57 -9.69 -1.23
CA LEU A 417 -7.99 -9.35 -1.20
C LEU A 417 -8.43 -8.67 -2.49
N GLN A 418 -7.58 -7.82 -3.06
CA GLN A 418 -7.80 -7.22 -4.36
C GLN A 418 -7.93 -8.28 -5.47
N GLU A 419 -6.99 -9.23 -5.51
CA GLU A 419 -6.98 -10.30 -6.52
C GLU A 419 -8.18 -11.25 -6.34
N ALA A 420 -8.47 -11.66 -5.10
CA ALA A 420 -9.62 -12.49 -4.75
C ALA A 420 -10.93 -11.86 -5.22
N CYS A 421 -11.14 -10.57 -4.94
CA CYS A 421 -12.31 -9.82 -5.39
C CYS A 421 -12.37 -9.66 -6.91
N ALA A 422 -11.25 -9.30 -7.55
CA ALA A 422 -11.20 -9.04 -8.99
C ALA A 422 -11.52 -10.29 -9.82
N LYS A 423 -11.03 -11.45 -9.37
CA LYS A 423 -11.08 -12.71 -10.12
C LYS A 423 -12.07 -13.73 -9.56
N LYS A 424 -12.75 -13.41 -8.46
CA LYS A 424 -13.59 -14.35 -7.67
C LYS A 424 -12.78 -15.56 -7.19
N GLU A 425 -11.53 -15.32 -6.84
CA GLU A 425 -10.59 -16.34 -6.37
C GLU A 425 -10.55 -16.30 -4.83
N TRP A 426 -11.69 -16.54 -4.18
CA TRP A 426 -11.84 -16.39 -2.72
C TRP A 426 -11.01 -17.39 -1.92
N TYR A 427 -10.66 -18.53 -2.53
CA TYR A 427 -9.69 -19.49 -1.99
C TYR A 427 -8.36 -18.84 -1.58
N ARG A 428 -7.98 -17.71 -2.20
CA ARG A 428 -6.76 -16.96 -1.84
C ARG A 428 -6.79 -16.37 -0.43
N LEU A 429 -7.96 -16.21 0.18
CA LEU A 429 -8.13 -15.63 1.52
C LEU A 429 -7.83 -16.62 2.66
N ARG A 430 -7.52 -17.88 2.33
CA ARG A 430 -7.09 -18.91 3.28
C ARG A 430 -5.71 -19.42 2.85
N ASP A 431 -4.73 -19.37 3.75
CA ASP A 431 -3.40 -19.96 3.52
C ASP A 431 -3.41 -21.48 3.72
N VAL A 432 -2.26 -22.12 3.45
CA VAL A 432 -2.15 -23.58 3.55
C VAL A 432 -2.28 -24.12 4.98
N GLN A 433 -2.14 -23.26 6.00
CA GLN A 433 -2.39 -23.59 7.41
C GLN A 433 -3.83 -23.27 7.85
N GLY A 434 -4.70 -22.81 6.93
CA GLY A 434 -6.09 -22.49 7.23
C GLY A 434 -6.31 -21.11 7.84
N ARG A 435 -5.28 -20.24 7.86
CA ARG A 435 -5.32 -18.89 8.43
C ARG A 435 -5.65 -17.85 7.34
N PRO A 436 -6.03 -16.62 7.70
CA PRO A 436 -6.01 -15.51 6.76
C PRO A 436 -4.63 -15.35 6.09
N SER A 437 -4.59 -15.11 4.78
CA SER A 437 -3.31 -15.18 4.04
C SER A 437 -2.40 -13.96 4.18
N GLY A 438 -2.91 -12.82 4.66
CA GLY A 438 -2.10 -11.61 4.83
C GLY A 438 -1.31 -11.53 6.14
N LEU A 439 -0.79 -10.33 6.46
CA LEU A 439 -0.08 -10.09 7.73
C LEU A 439 -1.00 -10.32 8.93
N LEU A 440 -2.29 -9.99 8.80
CA LEU A 440 -3.28 -10.24 9.85
C LEU A 440 -3.45 -11.73 10.20
N GLY A 441 -3.07 -12.66 9.32
CA GLY A 441 -3.08 -14.09 9.66
C GLY A 441 -1.97 -14.53 10.61
N VAL A 442 -0.93 -13.71 10.75
CA VAL A 442 0.29 -14.04 11.49
C VAL A 442 0.47 -13.13 12.70
N TRP A 443 0.40 -11.80 12.52
CA TRP A 443 0.62 -10.84 13.60
C TRP A 443 -0.46 -9.74 13.60
N PRO A 444 -1.73 -10.10 13.86
CA PRO A 444 -2.85 -9.19 13.61
C PRO A 444 -2.82 -7.94 14.48
N SER A 445 -2.20 -7.96 15.66
CA SER A 445 -2.03 -6.74 16.46
C SER A 445 -1.14 -5.67 15.83
N ARG A 446 -0.30 -6.04 14.87
CA ARG A 446 0.60 -5.13 14.16
C ARG A 446 0.17 -4.88 12.72
N ALA A 447 -0.96 -5.45 12.29
CA ALA A 447 -1.46 -5.32 10.93
C ALA A 447 -2.48 -4.17 10.81
N VAL A 448 -2.13 -3.12 10.08
CA VAL A 448 -3.06 -2.06 9.68
C VAL A 448 -3.62 -2.38 8.30
N THR A 449 -4.83 -2.94 8.26
CA THR A 449 -5.50 -3.37 7.02
C THR A 449 -6.23 -2.19 6.36
N PHE A 450 -6.20 -2.10 5.04
CA PHE A 450 -6.82 -1.01 4.28
C PHE A 450 -7.28 -1.48 2.90
N ILE A 451 -8.16 -0.70 2.25
CA ILE A 451 -8.66 -1.01 0.89
C ILE A 451 -7.91 -0.23 -0.18
N ASP A 452 -7.79 1.08 0.01
CA ASP A 452 -6.93 1.95 -0.79
C ASP A 452 -6.36 3.04 0.11
N ASN A 453 -5.29 3.68 -0.33
CA ASN A 453 -4.77 4.92 0.23
C ASN A 453 -4.64 5.98 -0.88
N HIS A 454 -3.91 7.06 -0.60
CA HIS A 454 -3.70 8.14 -1.58
C HIS A 454 -2.79 7.76 -2.77
N ASP A 455 -2.01 6.68 -2.67
CA ASP A 455 -1.16 6.15 -3.75
C ASP A 455 -1.87 5.06 -4.55
N THR A 456 -2.39 4.05 -3.85
CA THR A 456 -3.01 2.89 -4.50
C THR A 456 -4.32 3.30 -5.19
N GLY A 457 -5.09 4.18 -4.55
CA GLY A 457 -6.33 4.75 -5.07
C GLY A 457 -6.18 6.21 -5.46
N SER A 458 -7.20 7.02 -5.17
CA SER A 458 -7.26 8.44 -5.53
C SER A 458 -6.98 8.69 -7.02
N THR A 459 -6.40 9.85 -7.35
CA THR A 459 -5.98 10.23 -8.71
C THR A 459 -4.64 9.62 -9.12
N GLN A 460 -3.81 9.13 -8.19
CA GLN A 460 -2.58 8.39 -8.53
C GLN A 460 -2.89 7.03 -9.12
N ALA A 461 -3.83 6.31 -8.50
CA ALA A 461 -4.34 5.01 -8.95
C ALA A 461 -3.21 4.02 -9.30
N HIS A 462 -2.14 3.98 -8.48
CA HIS A 462 -1.02 3.06 -8.73
C HIS A 462 -1.43 1.60 -8.60
N TRP A 463 -2.41 1.30 -7.72
CA TRP A 463 -2.85 -0.06 -7.46
C TRP A 463 -4.29 -0.13 -6.91
N PRO A 464 -5.29 0.35 -7.68
CA PRO A 464 -6.63 0.63 -7.15
C PRO A 464 -7.40 -0.67 -6.88
N PHE A 465 -8.18 -0.68 -5.81
CA PHE A 465 -9.08 -1.79 -5.54
C PHE A 465 -10.21 -1.86 -6.60
N PRO A 466 -10.68 -3.05 -7.01
CA PRO A 466 -11.76 -3.18 -7.97
C PRO A 466 -13.02 -2.45 -7.51
N ARG A 467 -13.42 -1.41 -8.26
CA ARG A 467 -14.53 -0.50 -7.88
C ARG A 467 -15.82 -1.22 -7.48
N LYS A 468 -16.16 -2.32 -8.15
CA LYS A 468 -17.39 -3.10 -7.91
C LYS A 468 -17.34 -3.93 -6.62
N CYS A 469 -16.18 -4.05 -5.99
CA CYS A 469 -15.92 -4.94 -4.85
C CYS A 469 -15.46 -4.21 -3.60
N VAL A 470 -15.34 -2.87 -3.61
CA VAL A 470 -14.87 -2.09 -2.45
C VAL A 470 -15.67 -2.37 -1.18
N ALA A 471 -16.99 -2.55 -1.30
CA ALA A 471 -17.84 -2.91 -0.15
C ALA A 471 -17.50 -4.30 0.43
N GLN A 472 -17.15 -5.28 -0.42
CA GLN A 472 -16.71 -6.60 0.02
C GLN A 472 -15.35 -6.53 0.73
N GLY A 473 -14.45 -5.67 0.21
CA GLY A 473 -13.19 -5.37 0.87
C GLY A 473 -13.40 -4.81 2.27
N TYR A 474 -14.27 -3.81 2.42
CA TYR A 474 -14.60 -3.26 3.74
C TYR A 474 -15.28 -4.27 4.66
N ALA A 475 -16.19 -5.11 4.13
CA ALA A 475 -16.78 -6.20 4.89
C ALA A 475 -15.72 -7.15 5.44
N TYR A 476 -14.64 -7.41 4.70
CA TYR A 476 -13.49 -8.18 5.19
C TYR A 476 -12.75 -7.42 6.30
N ILE A 477 -12.15 -6.26 6.01
CA ILE A 477 -11.22 -5.60 6.95
C ILE A 477 -11.90 -5.07 8.23
N LEU A 478 -13.19 -4.69 8.17
CA LEU A 478 -13.91 -4.18 9.34
C LEU A 478 -14.46 -5.31 10.24
N THR A 479 -14.58 -6.53 9.72
CA THR A 479 -15.01 -7.69 10.53
C THR A 479 -13.86 -8.53 11.04
N HIS A 480 -12.70 -8.50 10.38
CA HIS A 480 -11.53 -9.31 10.72
C HIS A 480 -10.63 -8.66 11.80
N PRO A 481 -9.67 -9.42 12.36
CA PRO A 481 -8.59 -8.87 13.18
C PRO A 481 -7.72 -7.89 12.40
N GLY A 482 -6.75 -7.29 13.07
CA GLY A 482 -6.07 -6.12 12.56
C GLY A 482 -6.75 -4.80 12.94
N LEU A 483 -6.12 -3.74 12.47
CA LEU A 483 -6.48 -2.35 12.70
C LEU A 483 -6.97 -1.75 11.38
N PRO A 484 -8.29 -1.70 11.12
CA PRO A 484 -8.82 -1.26 9.84
C PRO A 484 -8.63 0.24 9.63
N SER A 485 -8.19 0.62 8.43
CA SER A 485 -8.11 1.99 7.93
C SER A 485 -9.07 2.21 6.78
N VAL A 486 -9.91 3.22 6.92
CA VAL A 486 -10.91 3.65 5.95
C VAL A 486 -10.38 4.84 5.16
N PHE A 487 -10.49 4.76 3.85
CA PHE A 487 -10.02 5.80 2.93
C PHE A 487 -11.05 6.93 2.78
N TYR A 488 -10.58 8.19 2.78
CA TYR A 488 -11.43 9.38 2.68
C TYR A 488 -12.43 9.32 1.51
N ASP A 489 -11.95 8.99 0.30
CA ASP A 489 -12.79 9.02 -0.90
C ASP A 489 -13.96 8.04 -0.80
N HIS A 490 -13.75 6.88 -0.18
CA HIS A 490 -14.80 5.87 -0.01
C HIS A 490 -15.90 6.31 0.96
N LEU A 491 -15.63 7.29 1.83
CA LEU A 491 -16.61 7.88 2.75
C LEU A 491 -17.30 9.11 2.17
N TYR A 492 -16.56 9.97 1.46
CA TYR A 492 -17.03 11.31 1.10
C TYR A 492 -17.22 11.54 -0.40
N GLU A 493 -16.43 10.88 -1.25
CA GLU A 493 -16.40 11.14 -2.70
C GLU A 493 -17.12 10.04 -3.51
N TRP A 494 -17.42 8.91 -2.88
CA TRP A 494 -18.10 7.77 -3.49
C TRP A 494 -19.58 7.72 -3.07
N SER A 495 -20.31 6.70 -3.53
CA SER A 495 -21.76 6.61 -3.32
C SER A 495 -22.15 6.56 -1.84
N SER A 496 -23.28 7.18 -1.51
CA SER A 496 -23.87 7.15 -0.17
C SER A 496 -24.14 5.73 0.35
N GLY A 497 -24.46 4.79 -0.56
CA GLY A 497 -24.64 3.38 -0.21
C GLY A 497 -23.34 2.69 0.26
N LEU A 498 -22.20 3.04 -0.34
CA LEU A 498 -20.90 2.54 0.14
C LEU A 498 -20.57 3.14 1.52
N LYS A 499 -20.73 4.46 1.67
CA LYS A 499 -20.57 5.14 2.96
C LYS A 499 -21.39 4.44 4.05
N GLN A 500 -22.69 4.25 3.82
CA GLN A 500 -23.58 3.63 4.80
C GLN A 500 -23.12 2.21 5.17
N SER A 501 -22.72 1.41 4.18
CA SER A 501 -22.18 0.06 4.42
C SER A 501 -20.95 0.08 5.34
N ILE A 502 -20.03 1.02 5.11
CA ILE A 502 -18.83 1.19 5.96
C ILE A 502 -19.23 1.56 7.40
N LEU A 503 -20.15 2.52 7.57
CA LEU A 503 -20.60 2.97 8.88
C LEU A 503 -21.31 1.85 9.66
N ASP A 504 -22.15 1.06 9.00
CA ASP A 504 -22.83 -0.08 9.63
C ASP A 504 -21.83 -1.18 10.02
N LEU A 505 -20.83 -1.45 9.19
CA LEU A 505 -19.73 -2.38 9.52
C LEU A 505 -18.90 -1.91 10.71
N ILE A 506 -18.60 -0.61 10.82
CA ILE A 506 -17.92 -0.03 11.99
C ILE A 506 -18.78 -0.23 13.25
N LYS A 507 -20.09 0.05 13.16
CA LYS A 507 -21.03 -0.15 14.28
C LYS A 507 -21.08 -1.62 14.71
N ILE A 508 -21.13 -2.54 13.75
CA ILE A 508 -21.10 -4.00 14.02
C ILE A 508 -19.79 -4.38 14.72
N ARG A 509 -18.63 -3.97 14.18
CA ARG A 509 -17.31 -4.23 14.77
C ARG A 509 -17.27 -3.83 16.24
N LYS A 510 -17.71 -2.60 16.54
CA LYS A 510 -17.74 -2.06 17.91
C LYS A 510 -18.73 -2.79 18.81
N THR A 511 -19.93 -3.07 18.29
CA THR A 511 -20.98 -3.76 19.06
C THR A 511 -20.58 -5.18 19.45
N GLN A 512 -19.96 -5.91 18.52
CA GLN A 512 -19.45 -7.27 18.73
C GLN A 512 -18.09 -7.31 19.44
N GLU A 513 -17.53 -6.15 19.75
CA GLU A 513 -16.22 -5.98 20.40
C GLU A 513 -15.09 -6.69 19.65
N ILE A 514 -15.16 -6.69 18.32
CA ILE A 514 -14.06 -7.21 17.50
C ILE A 514 -12.85 -6.28 17.64
N HIS A 515 -11.68 -6.87 17.85
CA HIS A 515 -10.42 -6.15 18.04
C HIS A 515 -9.29 -6.79 17.22
N SER A 516 -8.12 -6.18 17.25
CA SER A 516 -6.96 -6.57 16.45
C SER A 516 -6.40 -7.95 16.75
N ARG A 517 -6.91 -8.65 17.77
CA ARG A 517 -6.49 -10.01 18.16
C ARG A 517 -7.66 -11.00 18.18
N SER A 518 -8.83 -10.60 17.68
CA SER A 518 -9.95 -11.53 17.55
C SER A 518 -9.53 -12.78 16.78
N HIS A 519 -10.12 -13.91 17.08
CA HIS A 519 -9.81 -15.18 16.43
C HIS A 519 -10.65 -15.35 15.17
N VAL A 520 -10.03 -15.85 14.09
CA VAL A 520 -10.71 -16.16 12.83
C VAL A 520 -10.73 -17.66 12.62
N THR A 521 -11.91 -18.21 12.38
CA THR A 521 -12.10 -19.57 11.89
C THR A 521 -12.68 -19.49 10.47
N ILE A 522 -11.86 -19.81 9.46
CA ILE A 522 -12.31 -19.83 8.06
C ILE A 522 -13.07 -21.13 7.82
N LEU A 523 -14.30 -21.00 7.31
CA LEU A 523 -15.21 -22.11 7.07
C LEU A 523 -15.15 -22.51 5.59
N GLU A 524 -15.32 -21.54 4.69
CA GLU A 524 -15.19 -21.73 3.25
C GLU A 524 -14.27 -20.69 2.63
N ALA A 525 -13.53 -21.11 1.61
CA ALA A 525 -12.70 -20.26 0.78
C ALA A 525 -12.48 -21.01 -0.55
N ASP A 526 -13.29 -20.72 -1.55
CA ASP A 526 -13.28 -21.40 -2.85
C ASP A 526 -13.54 -20.41 -4.01
N LYS A 527 -14.11 -20.86 -5.13
CA LYS A 527 -14.47 -20.00 -6.28
C LYS A 527 -15.81 -19.30 -6.12
N ASP A 528 -16.68 -19.87 -5.28
CA ASP A 528 -18.05 -19.43 -5.07
C ASP A 528 -18.09 -18.40 -3.94
N GLY A 529 -17.27 -18.55 -2.89
CA GLY A 529 -17.17 -17.53 -1.86
C GLY A 529 -16.12 -17.75 -0.77
N TYR A 530 -16.18 -16.86 0.22
CA TYR A 530 -15.45 -16.93 1.47
C TYR A 530 -16.42 -16.79 2.64
N SER A 531 -16.29 -17.62 3.66
CA SER A 531 -17.04 -17.50 4.91
C SER A 531 -16.13 -17.72 6.12
N ALA A 532 -16.30 -16.90 7.16
CA ALA A 532 -15.50 -17.01 8.38
C ALA A 532 -16.25 -16.56 9.62
N LEU A 533 -15.96 -17.23 10.74
CA LEU A 533 -16.36 -16.81 12.08
C LEU A 533 -15.26 -15.96 12.71
N ILE A 534 -15.66 -14.87 13.36
CA ILE A 534 -14.79 -14.00 14.14
C ILE A 534 -15.27 -14.02 15.60
N ASP A 535 -14.39 -14.48 16.50
CA ASP A 535 -14.65 -14.72 17.93
C ASP A 535 -15.89 -15.59 18.23
N ASN A 536 -16.39 -16.34 17.24
CA ASN A 536 -17.70 -17.01 17.30
C ASN A 536 -18.86 -16.07 17.67
N LYS A 537 -18.71 -14.76 17.43
CA LYS A 537 -19.69 -13.68 17.67
C LYS A 537 -20.26 -13.12 16.37
N LEU A 538 -19.42 -13.11 15.33
CA LEU A 538 -19.72 -12.55 14.03
C LEU A 538 -19.40 -13.59 12.95
N CYS A 539 -20.24 -13.67 11.93
CA CYS A 539 -19.95 -14.40 10.71
C CYS A 539 -19.96 -13.44 9.52
N VAL A 540 -18.94 -13.51 8.68
CA VAL A 540 -18.86 -12.78 7.41
C VAL A 540 -18.92 -13.77 6.25
N ARG A 541 -19.69 -13.43 5.22
CA ARG A 541 -19.72 -14.10 3.92
C ARG A 541 -19.37 -13.10 2.84
N LEU A 542 -18.55 -13.52 1.90
CA LEU A 542 -18.18 -12.77 0.70
C LEU A 542 -18.40 -13.64 -0.54
N GLY A 543 -18.80 -13.02 -1.65
CA GLY A 543 -19.09 -13.72 -2.89
C GLY A 543 -20.51 -14.28 -2.91
N SER A 544 -20.66 -15.45 -3.51
CA SER A 544 -21.92 -16.18 -3.71
C SER A 544 -21.90 -17.55 -3.02
N THR A 545 -21.08 -17.74 -1.97
CA THR A 545 -21.23 -18.91 -1.08
C THR A 545 -22.69 -19.01 -0.64
N GLU A 546 -23.23 -20.22 -0.50
CA GLU A 546 -24.57 -20.50 0.03
C GLU A 546 -24.56 -20.83 1.54
N TRP A 547 -23.39 -21.04 2.14
CA TRP A 547 -23.26 -21.50 3.52
C TRP A 547 -23.88 -20.51 4.52
N THR A 548 -24.77 -21.00 5.38
CA THR A 548 -25.29 -20.23 6.52
C THR A 548 -24.82 -20.87 7.83
N PRO A 549 -24.62 -20.08 8.90
CA PRO A 549 -24.38 -20.66 10.21
C PRO A 549 -25.56 -21.54 10.63
N ALA A 550 -25.35 -22.85 10.69
CA ALA A 550 -26.40 -23.81 11.05
C ALA A 550 -26.62 -23.93 12.57
N ASP A 551 -25.58 -23.65 13.37
CA ASP A 551 -25.59 -23.86 14.82
C ASP A 551 -25.75 -22.54 15.60
N GLY A 552 -26.90 -22.38 16.27
CA GLY A 552 -27.21 -21.30 17.22
C GLY A 552 -28.06 -20.15 16.64
N PRO A 553 -28.55 -19.21 17.48
CA PRO A 553 -29.30 -18.06 17.02
C PRO A 553 -28.35 -17.05 16.36
N TRP A 554 -28.37 -16.98 15.03
CA TRP A 554 -27.65 -15.99 14.24
C TRP A 554 -28.63 -15.01 13.62
N ASP A 555 -28.44 -13.72 13.90
CA ASP A 555 -29.26 -12.65 13.32
C ASP A 555 -28.55 -12.07 12.09
N LEU A 556 -29.30 -11.85 11.02
CA LEU A 556 -28.82 -11.09 9.87
C LEU A 556 -28.58 -9.64 10.32
N ALA A 557 -27.31 -9.22 10.36
CA ALA A 557 -26.92 -7.89 10.82
C ALA A 557 -26.81 -6.88 9.68
N LEU A 558 -26.26 -7.31 8.53
CA LEU A 558 -26.09 -6.46 7.34
C LEU A 558 -25.98 -7.32 6.09
N SER A 559 -26.55 -6.88 4.98
CA SER A 559 -26.33 -7.49 3.67
C SER A 559 -26.14 -6.42 2.61
N GLY A 560 -25.23 -6.66 1.67
CA GLY A 560 -24.97 -5.79 0.55
C GLY A 560 -24.54 -6.60 -0.67
N ARG A 561 -24.16 -5.91 -1.74
CA ARG A 561 -23.74 -6.60 -2.98
C ARG A 561 -22.49 -7.45 -2.73
N GLY A 562 -22.67 -8.77 -2.75
CA GLY A 562 -21.59 -9.75 -2.62
C GLY A 562 -21.02 -9.89 -1.21
N PHE A 563 -21.71 -9.41 -0.17
CA PHE A 563 -21.36 -9.71 1.21
C PHE A 563 -22.58 -9.81 2.13
N THR A 564 -22.47 -10.59 3.18
CA THR A 564 -23.50 -10.72 4.22
C THR A 564 -22.85 -10.96 5.58
N ILE A 565 -23.35 -10.26 6.61
CA ILE A 565 -22.86 -10.33 7.97
C ILE A 565 -23.98 -10.85 8.88
N TYR A 566 -23.65 -11.87 9.68
CA TYR A 566 -24.50 -12.36 10.77
C TYR A 566 -23.81 -12.09 12.10
N THR A 567 -24.60 -11.87 13.14
CA THR A 567 -24.08 -11.72 14.51
C THR A 567 -24.89 -12.55 15.48
N LYS A 568 -24.26 -13.02 16.54
CA LYS A 568 -24.99 -13.57 17.67
C LYS A 568 -25.58 -12.44 18.53
N PRO A 569 -26.78 -12.63 19.11
CA PRO A 569 -27.29 -11.72 20.11
C PRO A 569 -26.33 -11.70 21.30
N LYS A 570 -26.11 -10.52 21.89
CA LYS A 570 -25.39 -10.45 23.18
C LYS A 570 -26.18 -11.26 24.21
N PRO A 571 -25.53 -12.07 25.06
CA PRO A 571 -26.19 -12.66 26.21
C PRO A 571 -26.88 -11.52 26.98
N LEU A 572 -28.19 -11.63 27.20
CA LEU A 572 -28.86 -10.74 28.14
C LEU A 572 -28.12 -10.92 29.46
N LEU A 573 -27.45 -9.86 29.94
CA LEU A 573 -26.90 -9.84 31.29
C LEU A 573 -28.07 -10.20 32.20
N SER A 574 -27.99 -11.34 32.88
CA SER A 574 -28.98 -11.72 33.89
C SER A 574 -29.02 -10.58 34.92
N ALA A 575 -30.18 -9.94 35.01
CA ALA A 575 -30.44 -8.73 35.80
C ALA A 575 -30.15 -8.91 37.30
#